data_AF-A0A7Y6X902-F1
#
_entry.id   AF-A0A7Y6X902-F1
#
_cell.length_a   1.000
_cell.length_b   1.000
_cell.length_c   1.000
_cell.angle_alpha   90.00
_cell.angle_beta   90.00
_cell.angle_gamma   90.00
#
_symmetry.space_group_name_H-M   'P 1'
#
loop_
_entity.id
_entity.type
_entity.pdbx_description
1 polymer ?
#
loop_
_entity_poly.entity_id
_entity_poly.type
_entity_poly.pdbx_seq_one_letter_code
_entity_poly.pdbx_strand_id
1 'polypeptide(L)'
;MVETCGTHEHGELEDGLFLEEVQSGHCTAANWPALSEQLITPRPPLVRMRADCNGASQIVKEVEANGCYALGQTAGASYVEVPIGKAVRLFAGVDCTGTGVSVQTDASFCVTKFANGTSTNDKVRSFRVQDLEAPPSEYRYDCAPEESTCVKNHNNTGRLVDINRKHTVKIVRVSVAGRSTTSMNLIEAQVLAMYDFFQGASRNQISLAEAPTRRDLTAPAGSTCEEAKTYAVRYASPDTFLTVYTMPSGLCSVSRAGARSIYLNGNLLRDHAHETGHVLGLAHGNARNPSGGKDIPYGDASTYMGSFPSDNYNLPQLHWLGWTKKQDLVNVTSAIANGATSTVTLRPVGTNAELASDLPLGAVWDIPGTEPKERLFISVPKSRLNATNDIEGGTVIVYRSPTCENCTGMAMKSTTKGRFNAKSVNEHALGGLRLKAVGYTLKPVQPGEPNIEDFASVTLQIRR
;
A
#
# COMPACT_ATOMS: atom_id res chain seq x y z
N MET A 1 16.92 -15.14 29.58
CA MET A 1 16.45 -15.11 28.19
C MET A 1 15.60 -13.86 28.05
N VAL A 2 15.95 -12.95 27.15
CA VAL A 2 15.07 -11.81 26.83
C VAL A 2 14.01 -12.37 25.90
N GLU A 3 12.77 -12.46 26.38
CA GLU A 3 11.61 -12.78 25.54
C GLU A 3 11.37 -11.59 24.60
N THR A 4 11.96 -11.66 23.41
CA THR A 4 11.70 -10.72 22.32
C THR A 4 10.36 -11.05 21.68
N CYS A 5 9.56 -10.02 21.41
CA CYS A 5 8.25 -10.18 20.76
C CYS A 5 8.40 -10.86 19.39
N GLY A 6 7.62 -11.93 19.13
CA GLY A 6 7.51 -12.48 17.79
C GLY A 6 6.66 -11.55 16.92
N THR A 7 7.22 -10.95 15.87
CA THR A 7 6.44 -10.11 14.91
C THR A 7 5.24 -10.84 14.31
N HIS A 8 5.33 -12.17 14.19
CA HIS A 8 4.25 -13.03 13.72
C HIS A 8 3.07 -13.19 14.70
N GLU A 9 3.30 -12.91 15.99
CA GLU A 9 2.27 -12.94 17.05
C GLU A 9 1.53 -11.59 17.15
N HIS A 10 2.09 -10.56 16.50
CA HIS A 10 1.67 -9.16 16.60
C HIS A 10 1.76 -8.50 15.23
N GLY A 11 0.79 -8.80 14.36
CA GLY A 11 0.79 -8.34 12.97
C GLY A 11 0.73 -6.82 12.80
N GLU A 12 0.50 -6.08 13.88
CA GLU A 12 0.52 -4.63 13.94
C GLU A 12 1.96 -4.07 13.94
N LEU A 13 2.96 -4.85 14.41
CA LEU A 13 4.39 -4.48 14.38
C LEU A 13 4.98 -4.40 12.96
N GLU A 14 4.21 -4.82 11.97
CA GLU A 14 4.59 -4.84 10.56
C GLU A 14 4.18 -3.54 9.82
N ASP A 15 3.71 -2.53 10.54
CA ASP A 15 3.36 -1.19 10.03
C ASP A 15 4.58 -0.31 9.65
N GLY A 16 5.78 -0.89 9.57
CA GLY A 16 7.05 -0.23 9.24
C GLY A 16 7.53 0.83 10.24
N LEU A 17 6.70 1.24 11.21
CA LEU A 17 6.99 2.29 12.18
C LEU A 17 7.68 1.72 13.42
N PHE A 18 7.34 0.50 13.85
CA PHE A 18 7.92 -0.14 15.05
C PHE A 18 8.79 -1.36 14.74
N LEU A 19 8.92 -1.73 13.48
CA LEU A 19 9.81 -2.82 13.06
C LEU A 19 11.24 -2.59 13.59
N GLU A 20 11.67 -1.32 13.69
CA GLU A 20 12.96 -0.94 14.25
C GLU A 20 13.04 -1.19 15.76
N GLU A 21 12.02 -0.81 16.55
CA GLU A 21 11.94 -1.10 18.00
C GLU A 21 11.91 -2.62 18.28
N VAL A 22 11.34 -3.40 17.37
CA VAL A 22 11.31 -4.86 17.50
C VAL A 22 12.64 -5.48 17.11
N GLN A 23 13.23 -5.06 15.99
CA GLN A 23 14.49 -5.59 15.48
C GLN A 23 15.72 -5.11 16.26
N SER A 24 15.64 -3.96 16.94
CA SER A 24 16.66 -3.46 17.85
C SER A 24 16.63 -4.12 19.23
N GLY A 25 15.66 -5.00 19.49
CA GLY A 25 15.48 -5.68 20.78
C GLY A 25 14.83 -4.81 21.87
N HIS A 26 14.22 -3.68 21.51
CA HIS A 26 13.49 -2.83 22.45
C HIS A 26 12.05 -3.32 22.72
N CYS A 27 11.52 -4.21 21.88
CA CYS A 27 10.29 -4.95 22.16
C CYS A 27 10.53 -6.06 23.20
N THR A 28 10.30 -5.70 24.46
CA THR A 28 10.38 -6.59 25.62
C THR A 28 8.98 -6.82 26.19
N ALA A 29 8.77 -7.91 26.94
CA ALA A 29 7.51 -8.17 27.64
C ALA A 29 7.05 -6.99 28.53
N ALA A 30 7.99 -6.20 29.07
CA ALA A 30 7.70 -5.03 29.89
C ALA A 30 7.22 -3.81 29.07
N ASN A 31 7.76 -3.60 27.87
CA ASN A 31 7.37 -2.49 26.99
C ASN A 31 6.21 -2.84 26.05
N TRP A 32 5.87 -4.13 25.93
CA TRP A 32 4.83 -4.61 25.02
C TRP A 32 3.46 -3.95 25.22
N PRO A 33 2.91 -3.75 26.44
CA PRO A 33 1.60 -3.11 26.59
C PRO A 33 1.57 -1.68 26.02
N ALA A 34 2.61 -0.89 26.25
CA ALA A 34 2.70 0.49 25.75
C ALA A 34 2.93 0.53 24.23
N LEU A 35 3.75 -0.40 23.72
CA LEU A 35 3.98 -0.54 22.28
C LEU A 35 2.68 -0.98 21.58
N SER A 36 2.01 -2.01 22.10
CA SER A 36 0.74 -2.55 21.61
C SER A 36 -0.36 -1.50 21.57
N GLU A 37 -0.49 -0.66 22.60
CA GLU A 37 -1.44 0.45 22.64
C GLU A 37 -1.17 1.47 21.50
N GLN A 38 0.09 1.78 21.22
CA GLN A 38 0.46 2.66 20.10
C GLN A 38 0.20 2.04 18.73
N LEU A 39 0.20 0.72 18.61
CA LEU A 39 -0.02 -0.04 17.37
C LEU A 39 -1.50 -0.14 16.98
N ILE A 40 -2.38 -0.39 17.96
CA ILE A 40 -3.82 -0.58 17.72
C ILE A 40 -4.60 0.74 17.70
N THR A 41 -4.01 1.83 18.20
CA THR A 41 -4.64 3.15 18.19
C THR A 41 -4.55 3.76 16.79
N PRO A 42 -5.68 4.02 16.11
CA PRO A 42 -5.68 4.68 14.81
C PRO A 42 -4.91 6.00 14.89
N ARG A 43 -3.90 6.16 14.04
CA ARG A 43 -3.11 7.39 14.02
C ARG A 43 -3.81 8.40 13.15
N PRO A 44 -4.20 9.55 13.69
CA PRO A 44 -4.75 10.59 12.86
C PRO A 44 -3.70 11.04 11.83
N PRO A 45 -4.10 11.36 10.59
CA PRO A 45 -3.19 11.92 9.60
C PRO A 45 -2.83 13.34 10.01
N LEU A 46 -1.69 13.48 10.70
CA LEU A 46 -1.22 14.75 11.27
C LEU A 46 -0.39 15.54 10.26
N VAL A 47 -0.73 16.81 10.07
CA VAL A 47 0.13 17.78 9.36
C VAL A 47 1.11 18.35 10.38
N ARG A 48 2.41 18.27 10.07
CA ARG A 48 3.48 18.77 10.95
C ARG A 48 4.28 19.86 10.29
N MET A 49 4.42 20.99 10.96
CA MET A 49 5.36 22.04 10.60
C MET A 49 6.65 21.85 11.38
N ARG A 50 7.81 22.01 10.73
CA ARG A 50 9.12 21.86 11.36
C ARG A 50 10.03 23.07 11.16
N ALA A 51 10.99 23.19 12.07
CA ALA A 51 11.85 24.37 12.20
C ALA A 51 12.84 24.55 11.02
N ASP A 52 13.45 23.47 10.54
CA ASP A 52 14.47 23.54 9.47
C ASP A 52 13.97 22.98 8.15
N CYS A 53 14.74 23.14 7.08
CA CYS A 53 14.44 22.74 5.71
C CYS A 53 14.21 21.22 5.47
N ASN A 54 14.11 20.40 6.52
CA ASN A 54 14.11 18.94 6.43
C ASN A 54 13.17 18.29 7.47
N GLY A 55 12.71 17.09 7.13
CA GLY A 55 11.81 16.28 7.95
C GLY A 55 12.39 15.75 9.26
N ALA A 56 13.70 15.85 9.49
CA ALA A 56 14.34 15.42 10.74
C ALA A 56 14.42 16.52 11.81
N SER A 57 14.00 17.75 11.48
CA SER A 57 14.08 18.90 12.40
C SER A 57 12.92 18.94 13.40
N GLN A 58 13.03 19.76 14.45
CA GLN A 58 12.02 19.84 15.51
C GLN A 58 10.64 20.25 14.98
N ILE A 59 9.59 19.59 15.48
CA ILE A 59 8.19 19.96 15.22
C ILE A 59 7.88 21.27 15.94
N VAL A 60 7.43 22.28 15.19
CA VAL A 60 6.99 23.59 15.74
C VAL A 60 5.48 23.68 15.87
N LYS A 61 4.73 22.91 15.07
CA LYS A 61 3.26 22.82 15.13
C LYS A 61 2.79 21.50 14.54
N GLU A 62 1.76 20.92 15.15
CA GLU A 62 1.07 19.73 14.64
C GLU A 62 -0.45 19.96 14.71
N VAL A 63 -1.17 19.51 13.68
CA VAL A 63 -2.64 19.61 13.61
C VAL A 63 -3.23 18.41 12.86
N GLU A 64 -4.46 18.04 13.23
CA GLU A 64 -5.21 16.93 12.62
C GLU A 64 -6.37 17.42 11.73
N ALA A 65 -7.18 18.34 12.28
CA ALA A 65 -8.45 18.71 11.68
C ALA A 65 -8.27 19.62 10.45
N ASN A 66 -9.30 19.66 9.61
CA ASN A 66 -9.38 20.65 8.56
C ASN A 66 -9.67 22.02 9.17
N GLY A 67 -9.01 23.05 8.67
CA GLY A 67 -9.16 24.39 9.23
C GLY A 67 -7.99 25.30 8.89
N CYS A 68 -8.07 26.53 9.38
CA CYS A 68 -6.99 27.49 9.32
C CYS A 68 -6.25 27.57 10.65
N TYR A 69 -4.92 27.57 10.60
CA TYR A 69 -4.06 27.56 11.78
C TYR A 69 -2.99 28.65 11.66
N ALA A 70 -2.80 29.40 12.74
CA ALA A 70 -1.72 30.37 12.86
C ALA A 70 -0.39 29.70 13.27
N LEU A 71 0.72 30.25 12.78
CA LEU A 71 2.07 29.95 13.28
C LEU A 71 2.55 31.15 14.09
N GLY A 72 3.14 30.88 15.26
CA GLY A 72 3.70 31.92 16.12
C GLY A 72 4.74 32.76 15.37
N GLN A 73 4.76 34.08 15.57
CA GLN A 73 5.62 34.99 14.81
C GLN A 73 7.11 34.65 14.91
N THR A 74 7.54 34.12 16.06
CA THR A 74 8.92 33.71 16.37
C THR A 74 9.21 32.23 16.14
N ALA A 75 8.18 31.41 15.88
CA ALA A 75 8.38 29.96 15.77
C ALA A 75 9.23 29.62 14.54
N GLY A 76 9.07 30.37 13.45
CA GLY A 76 9.65 30.00 12.15
C GLY A 76 9.08 28.66 11.67
N ALA A 77 9.07 28.45 10.37
CA ALA A 77 8.82 27.13 9.82
C ALA A 77 9.54 27.07 8.49
N SER A 78 10.16 25.93 8.23
CA SER A 78 11.00 25.72 7.05
C SER A 78 10.65 24.42 6.33
N TYR A 79 9.68 23.67 6.84
CA TYR A 79 9.26 22.39 6.30
C TYR A 79 7.85 22.01 6.76
N VAL A 80 7.11 21.30 5.91
CA VAL A 80 5.82 20.68 6.25
C VAL A 80 5.81 19.20 5.88
N GLU A 81 5.28 18.38 6.78
CA GLU A 81 4.84 17.00 6.51
C GLU A 81 3.36 17.02 6.15
N VAL A 82 3.03 16.47 4.98
CA VAL A 82 1.65 16.38 4.51
C VAL A 82 1.26 14.90 4.40
N PRO A 83 0.41 14.40 5.32
CA PRO A 83 -0.01 13.01 5.32
C PRO A 83 -0.88 12.71 4.10
N ILE A 84 -0.87 11.44 3.69
CA ILE A 84 -1.64 11.01 2.51
C ILE A 84 -3.13 11.32 2.71
N GLY A 85 -3.73 11.97 1.71
CA GLY A 85 -5.14 12.39 1.68
C GLY A 85 -5.39 13.83 2.11
N LYS A 86 -4.36 14.56 2.56
CA LYS A 86 -4.45 15.98 2.90
C LYS A 86 -3.78 16.87 1.87
N ALA A 87 -4.23 18.12 1.84
CA ALA A 87 -3.54 19.24 1.21
C ALA A 87 -3.30 20.35 2.23
N VAL A 88 -2.18 21.05 2.09
CA VAL A 88 -1.83 22.20 2.93
C VAL A 88 -1.63 23.41 2.05
N ARG A 89 -2.37 24.49 2.33
CA ARG A 89 -2.11 25.81 1.74
C ARG A 89 -1.38 26.68 2.74
N LEU A 90 -0.16 27.09 2.39
CA LEU A 90 0.71 27.95 3.18
C LEU A 90 0.41 29.41 2.85
N PHE A 91 0.40 30.30 3.84
CA PHE A 91 0.11 31.72 3.66
C PHE A 91 1.16 32.60 4.32
N ALA A 92 1.48 33.72 3.67
CA ALA A 92 2.36 34.76 4.21
C ALA A 92 1.66 35.65 5.26
N GLY A 93 0.33 35.73 5.23
CA GLY A 93 -0.49 36.45 6.21
C GLY A 93 -0.94 35.56 7.37
N VAL A 94 -1.47 36.18 8.42
CA VAL A 94 -2.20 35.49 9.50
C VAL A 94 -3.60 35.07 9.02
N ASP A 95 -4.24 34.15 9.74
CA ASP A 95 -5.62 33.70 9.49
C ASP A 95 -5.91 33.24 8.05
N CYS A 96 -4.91 32.62 7.40
CA CYS A 96 -4.96 32.10 6.04
C CYS A 96 -5.32 33.16 4.99
N THR A 97 -4.74 34.34 5.16
CA THR A 97 -4.91 35.49 4.25
C THR A 97 -3.64 35.79 3.46
N GLY A 98 -3.79 36.61 2.40
CA GLY A 98 -2.68 37.06 1.57
C GLY A 98 -2.17 36.01 0.59
N THR A 99 -0.96 36.23 0.08
CA THR A 99 -0.32 35.32 -0.87
C THR A 99 -0.10 33.94 -0.23
N GLY A 100 -0.34 32.89 -1.00
CA GLY A 100 -0.09 31.53 -0.56
C GLY A 100 0.38 30.59 -1.66
N VAL A 101 0.67 29.36 -1.27
CA VAL A 101 1.04 28.23 -2.13
C VAL A 101 0.45 26.95 -1.55
N SER A 102 -0.05 26.06 -2.40
CA SER A 102 -0.57 24.76 -1.98
C SER A 102 0.46 23.66 -2.20
N VAL A 103 0.57 22.76 -1.22
CA VAL A 103 1.40 21.56 -1.28
C VAL A 103 0.55 20.34 -0.88
N GLN A 104 0.82 19.21 -1.53
CA GLN A 104 0.09 17.94 -1.33
C GLN A 104 1.03 16.79 -0.94
N THR A 105 2.30 17.10 -0.79
CA THR A 105 3.36 16.21 -0.32
C THR A 105 4.16 16.99 0.70
N ASP A 106 5.02 16.28 1.40
CA ASP A 106 6.10 16.90 2.15
C ASP A 106 6.83 17.94 1.28
N ALA A 107 7.15 19.08 1.88
CA ALA A 107 7.75 20.19 1.17
C ALA A 107 8.72 20.98 2.05
N SER A 108 9.91 21.22 1.51
CA SER A 108 10.92 22.10 2.09
C SER A 108 10.69 23.56 1.66
N PHE A 109 10.44 24.44 2.63
CA PHE A 109 10.16 25.84 2.38
C PHE A 109 11.39 26.62 1.86
N CYS A 110 12.56 26.04 2.02
CA CYS A 110 13.84 26.56 1.52
C CYS A 110 13.92 26.53 -0.01
N VAL A 111 13.10 25.70 -0.66
CA VAL A 111 12.96 25.66 -2.12
C VAL A 111 11.55 26.04 -2.58
N THR A 112 10.53 25.87 -1.74
CA THR A 112 9.16 26.30 -2.04
C THR A 112 9.03 27.82 -2.04
N LYS A 113 8.34 28.35 -3.04
CA LYS A 113 8.04 29.78 -3.18
C LYS A 113 6.53 30.01 -3.16
N PHE A 114 6.12 31.14 -2.60
CA PHE A 114 4.77 31.64 -2.75
C PHE A 114 4.47 31.96 -4.22
N ALA A 115 3.19 32.08 -4.58
CA ALA A 115 2.76 32.38 -5.96
C ALA A 115 3.39 33.67 -6.55
N ASN A 116 3.80 34.62 -5.71
CA ASN A 116 4.49 35.85 -6.11
C ASN A 116 6.03 35.70 -6.24
N GLY A 117 6.56 34.48 -6.15
CA GLY A 117 8.00 34.18 -6.26
C GLY A 117 8.82 34.39 -4.98
N THR A 118 8.23 34.91 -3.90
CA THR A 118 8.93 35.05 -2.61
C THR A 118 9.15 33.70 -1.94
N SER A 119 10.28 33.52 -1.26
CA SER A 119 10.55 32.28 -0.53
C SER A 119 9.54 32.09 0.61
N THR A 120 9.13 30.83 0.82
CA THR A 120 8.28 30.46 1.95
C THR A 120 9.07 30.29 3.25
N ASN A 121 10.39 30.15 3.19
CA ASN A 121 11.24 29.88 4.34
C ASN A 121 11.16 30.95 5.42
N ASP A 122 10.74 30.59 6.63
CA ASP A 122 10.49 31.50 7.76
C ASP A 122 9.49 32.63 7.46
N LYS A 123 8.73 32.52 6.35
CA LYS A 123 7.74 33.51 5.92
C LYS A 123 6.31 32.99 5.98
N VAL A 124 6.08 31.71 6.27
CA VAL A 124 4.74 31.17 6.52
C VAL A 124 4.24 31.67 7.88
N ARG A 125 3.07 32.33 7.89
CA ARG A 125 2.43 32.88 9.10
C ARG A 125 1.15 32.17 9.47
N SER A 126 0.51 31.53 8.51
CA SER A 126 -0.62 30.64 8.75
C SER A 126 -0.70 29.58 7.66
N PHE A 127 -1.46 28.53 7.91
CA PHE A 127 -1.67 27.46 6.96
C PHE A 127 -3.07 26.89 7.09
N ARG A 128 -3.62 26.43 5.96
CA ARG A 128 -4.92 25.78 5.90
C ARG A 128 -4.74 24.31 5.58
N VAL A 129 -5.32 23.44 6.40
CA VAL A 129 -5.39 22.00 6.16
C VAL A 129 -6.77 21.65 5.62
N GLN A 130 -6.80 20.85 4.56
CA GLN A 130 -8.03 20.37 3.92
C GLN A 130 -7.84 18.93 3.45
N ASP A 131 -8.92 18.16 3.41
CA ASP A 131 -8.93 16.89 2.68
C ASP A 131 -8.84 17.16 1.17
N LEU A 132 -8.21 16.22 0.46
CA LEU A 132 -8.19 16.26 -1.00
C LEU A 132 -9.57 15.97 -1.57
N GLU A 133 -10.10 16.92 -2.35
CA GLU A 133 -11.34 16.72 -3.09
C GLU A 133 -11.15 15.72 -4.22
N ALA A 134 -12.11 14.80 -4.38
CA ALA A 134 -12.08 13.79 -5.42
C ALA A 134 -12.87 14.22 -6.65
N PRO A 135 -12.25 14.22 -7.85
CA PRO A 135 -13.05 14.23 -9.06
C PRO A 135 -13.84 12.92 -9.17
N PRO A 136 -14.99 12.91 -9.84
CA PRO A 136 -15.72 11.68 -10.14
C PRO A 136 -14.81 10.64 -10.81
N SER A 137 -14.99 9.37 -10.46
CA SER A 137 -14.26 8.26 -11.06
C SER A 137 -15.05 6.97 -10.93
N GLU A 138 -15.02 6.14 -11.97
CA GLU A 138 -15.62 4.80 -11.95
C GLU A 138 -14.96 3.84 -10.93
N TYR A 139 -13.79 4.20 -10.42
CA TYR A 139 -13.07 3.48 -9.37
C TYR A 139 -13.37 4.00 -7.96
N ARG A 140 -14.06 5.15 -7.86
CA ARG A 140 -14.51 5.77 -6.62
C ARG A 140 -16.02 5.88 -6.66
N TYR A 141 -16.66 4.77 -6.31
CA TYR A 141 -18.11 4.62 -6.37
C TYR A 141 -18.70 4.45 -4.97
N ASP A 142 -19.95 4.87 -4.84
CA ASP A 142 -20.78 4.56 -3.69
C ASP A 142 -21.70 3.37 -3.98
N CYS A 143 -21.98 2.60 -2.93
CA CYS A 143 -23.02 1.58 -2.94
C CYS A 143 -24.33 2.23 -2.49
N ALA A 144 -25.39 2.13 -3.30
CA ALA A 144 -26.70 2.61 -2.88
C ALA A 144 -27.24 1.75 -1.72
N PRO A 145 -28.08 2.29 -0.81
CA PRO A 145 -28.62 1.54 0.32
C PRO A 145 -29.32 0.23 -0.06
N GLU A 146 -29.98 0.20 -1.21
CA GLU A 146 -30.71 -0.94 -1.77
C GLU A 146 -29.84 -1.89 -2.60
N GLU A 147 -28.59 -1.55 -2.86
CA GLU A 147 -27.71 -2.30 -3.76
C GLU A 147 -26.95 -3.40 -3.03
N SER A 148 -27.64 -4.49 -2.71
CA SER A 148 -27.11 -5.59 -1.89
C SER A 148 -25.90 -6.34 -2.49
N THR A 149 -25.64 -6.18 -3.78
CA THR A 149 -24.52 -6.83 -4.48
C THR A 149 -23.27 -5.93 -4.57
N CYS A 150 -23.35 -4.68 -4.14
CA CYS A 150 -22.21 -3.77 -4.19
C CYS A 150 -21.22 -4.03 -3.05
N VAL A 151 -19.93 -3.94 -3.35
CA VAL A 151 -18.86 -4.07 -2.36
C VAL A 151 -18.25 -2.70 -2.11
N LYS A 152 -18.47 -2.15 -0.90
CA LYS A 152 -17.93 -0.85 -0.54
C LYS A 152 -16.43 -0.91 -0.27
N ASN A 153 -15.68 -0.02 -0.91
CA ASN A 153 -14.32 0.32 -0.48
C ASN A 153 -14.41 1.35 0.65
N HIS A 154 -13.86 1.02 1.82
CA HIS A 154 -13.87 1.90 2.99
C HIS A 154 -12.60 2.75 3.12
N ASN A 155 -11.66 2.65 2.17
CA ASN A 155 -10.54 3.57 2.09
C ASN A 155 -11.07 4.99 1.80
N ASN A 156 -10.68 5.95 2.63
CA ASN A 156 -11.21 7.31 2.53
C ASN A 156 -10.91 7.91 1.15
N THR A 157 -11.91 8.56 0.58
CA THR A 157 -11.87 9.21 -0.74
C THR A 157 -10.65 10.13 -0.94
N GLY A 158 -10.27 10.94 0.04
CA GLY A 158 -9.09 11.80 -0.05
C GLY A 158 -7.79 11.01 -0.19
N ARG A 159 -7.65 9.89 0.52
CA ARG A 159 -6.49 8.99 0.39
C ARG A 159 -6.44 8.33 -0.98
N LEU A 160 -7.58 7.87 -1.49
CA LEU A 160 -7.67 7.30 -2.83
C LEU A 160 -7.27 8.32 -3.91
N VAL A 161 -7.65 9.58 -3.78
CA VAL A 161 -7.24 10.66 -4.72
C VAL A 161 -5.75 10.90 -4.67
N ASP A 162 -5.17 10.95 -3.47
CA ASP A 162 -3.76 11.23 -3.30
C ASP A 162 -2.87 10.10 -3.84
N ILE A 163 -3.30 8.85 -3.67
CA ILE A 163 -2.59 7.67 -4.19
C ILE A 163 -2.79 7.54 -5.69
N ASN A 164 -4.03 7.67 -6.19
CA ASN A 164 -4.40 7.41 -7.58
C ASN A 164 -4.22 8.66 -8.44
N ARG A 165 -2.95 9.06 -8.59
CA ARG A 165 -2.52 10.17 -9.43
C ARG A 165 -1.15 9.88 -10.04
N LYS A 166 -0.71 10.80 -10.89
CA LYS A 166 0.69 10.80 -11.35
C LYS A 166 1.62 11.13 -10.20
N HIS A 167 2.67 10.34 -10.01
CA HIS A 167 3.65 10.50 -8.94
C HIS A 167 4.92 11.16 -9.47
N THR A 168 5.45 12.10 -8.70
CA THR A 168 6.86 12.50 -8.82
C THR A 168 7.70 11.54 -7.98
N VAL A 169 8.92 11.22 -8.45
CA VAL A 169 9.80 10.27 -7.77
C VAL A 169 11.21 10.83 -7.68
N LYS A 170 11.85 10.60 -6.53
CA LYS A 170 13.27 10.89 -6.31
C LYS A 170 14.02 9.63 -5.94
N ILE A 171 15.11 9.35 -6.65
CA ILE A 171 16.01 8.24 -6.39
C ILE A 171 17.24 8.79 -5.67
N VAL A 172 17.50 8.27 -4.48
CA VAL A 172 18.63 8.63 -3.64
C VAL A 172 19.52 7.41 -3.46
N ARG A 173 20.66 7.41 -4.15
CA ARG A 173 21.66 6.36 -4.02
C ARG A 173 22.65 6.73 -2.91
N VAL A 174 22.69 5.93 -1.86
CA VAL A 174 23.58 6.14 -0.71
C VAL A 174 24.79 5.24 -0.82
N SER A 175 25.99 5.83 -0.74
CA SER A 175 27.26 5.11 -0.73
C SER A 175 28.01 5.31 0.59
N VAL A 176 28.71 4.28 1.02
CA VAL A 176 29.60 4.28 2.19
C VAL A 176 30.91 3.64 1.78
N ALA A 177 32.03 4.26 2.16
CA ALA A 177 33.36 3.75 1.83
C ALA A 177 33.53 2.28 2.26
N GLY A 178 34.09 1.45 1.39
CA GLY A 178 34.30 0.02 1.64
C GLY A 178 33.07 -0.88 1.41
N ARG A 179 31.94 -0.33 0.94
CA ARG A 179 30.73 -1.11 0.61
C ARG A 179 30.29 -0.86 -0.83
N SER A 180 29.63 -1.86 -1.42
CA SER A 180 28.99 -1.72 -2.72
C SER A 180 27.57 -1.17 -2.56
N THR A 181 27.17 -0.30 -3.49
CA THR A 181 25.77 0.11 -3.65
C THR A 181 25.39 -0.09 -5.11
N THR A 182 24.21 -0.67 -5.35
CA THR A 182 23.59 -0.81 -6.67
C THR A 182 23.74 0.47 -7.50
N SER A 183 24.03 0.34 -8.79
CA SER A 183 24.23 1.50 -9.67
C SER A 183 22.92 2.27 -9.87
N MET A 184 23.04 3.60 -10.07
CA MET A 184 21.88 4.48 -10.28
C MET A 184 20.98 4.00 -11.43
N ASN A 185 21.57 3.56 -12.55
CA ASN A 185 20.81 3.10 -13.71
C ASN A 185 20.00 1.82 -13.41
N LEU A 186 20.54 0.91 -12.59
CA LEU A 186 19.81 -0.30 -12.20
C LEU A 186 18.67 0.01 -11.23
N ILE A 187 18.84 0.98 -10.33
CA ILE A 187 17.78 1.43 -9.42
C ILE A 187 16.66 2.07 -10.23
N GLU A 188 17.01 3.00 -11.12
CA GLU A 188 16.04 3.67 -11.99
C GLU A 188 15.27 2.70 -12.88
N ALA A 189 15.93 1.70 -13.47
CA ALA A 189 15.25 0.69 -14.27
C ALA A 189 14.17 -0.07 -13.47
N GLN A 190 14.42 -0.35 -12.18
CA GLN A 190 13.42 -1.00 -11.32
C GLN A 190 12.30 -0.05 -10.91
N VAL A 191 12.60 1.23 -10.67
CA VAL A 191 11.58 2.26 -10.44
C VAL A 191 10.67 2.39 -11.66
N LEU A 192 11.23 2.44 -12.86
CA LEU A 192 10.44 2.48 -14.10
C LEU A 192 9.57 1.22 -14.24
N ALA A 193 10.14 0.03 -14.08
CA ALA A 193 9.39 -1.23 -14.14
C ALA A 193 8.27 -1.32 -13.10
N MET A 194 8.49 -0.78 -11.88
CA MET A 194 7.47 -0.69 -10.84
C MET A 194 6.32 0.23 -11.26
N TYR A 195 6.62 1.38 -11.88
CA TYR A 195 5.60 2.30 -12.36
C TYR A 195 4.86 1.80 -13.60
N ASP A 196 5.50 1.01 -14.47
CA ASP A 196 4.84 0.29 -15.55
C ASP A 196 3.85 -0.75 -14.99
N PHE A 197 4.27 -1.48 -13.95
CA PHE A 197 3.38 -2.36 -13.19
C PHE A 197 2.19 -1.59 -12.60
N PHE A 198 2.43 -0.49 -11.88
CA PHE A 198 1.35 0.31 -11.30
C PHE A 198 0.43 0.89 -12.36
N GLN A 199 0.94 1.31 -13.51
CA GLN A 199 0.13 1.81 -14.60
C GLN A 199 -0.82 0.73 -15.12
N GLY A 200 -0.34 -0.49 -15.34
CA GLY A 200 -1.18 -1.62 -15.73
C GLY A 200 -2.21 -1.98 -14.66
N ALA A 201 -1.73 -2.24 -13.44
CA ALA A 201 -2.54 -2.74 -12.34
C ALA A 201 -3.59 -1.75 -11.83
N SER A 202 -3.31 -0.45 -11.91
CA SER A 202 -4.25 0.61 -11.51
C SER A 202 -5.14 1.09 -12.67
N ARG A 203 -5.00 0.49 -13.86
CA ARG A 203 -5.68 0.90 -15.10
C ARG A 203 -5.45 2.39 -15.42
N ASN A 204 -4.19 2.78 -15.48
CA ASN A 204 -3.68 4.12 -15.77
C ASN A 204 -3.97 5.20 -14.71
N GLN A 205 -4.49 4.84 -13.54
CA GLN A 205 -4.69 5.81 -12.45
C GLN A 205 -3.36 6.28 -11.84
N ILE A 206 -2.36 5.40 -11.80
CA ILE A 206 -1.00 5.71 -11.32
C ILE A 206 -0.03 5.63 -12.48
N SER A 207 0.84 6.62 -12.59
CA SER A 207 1.96 6.67 -13.53
C SER A 207 2.98 7.69 -13.03
N LEU A 208 4.12 7.79 -13.72
CA LEU A 208 5.06 8.87 -13.46
C LEU A 208 4.54 10.20 -14.02
N ALA A 209 4.64 11.26 -13.22
CA ALA A 209 4.38 12.63 -13.67
C ALA A 209 5.46 13.12 -14.62
N GLU A 210 6.71 12.74 -14.33
CA GLU A 210 7.93 13.08 -15.04
C GLU A 210 8.99 12.01 -14.77
N ALA A 211 10.12 12.08 -15.48
CA ALA A 211 11.23 11.16 -15.23
C ALA A 211 11.74 11.28 -13.78
N PRO A 212 12.14 10.18 -13.11
CA PRO A 212 12.63 10.25 -11.75
C PRO A 212 13.84 11.17 -11.61
N THR A 213 13.84 12.01 -10.57
CA THR A 213 15.01 12.82 -10.23
C THR A 213 16.06 11.96 -9.51
N ARG A 214 17.35 12.27 -9.69
CA ARG A 214 18.46 11.44 -9.18
C ARG A 214 19.34 12.22 -8.21
N ARG A 215 19.79 11.54 -7.15
CA ARG A 215 20.74 12.08 -6.18
C ARG A 215 21.70 10.99 -5.70
N ASP A 216 22.99 11.19 -5.91
CA ASP A 216 24.03 10.41 -5.25
C ASP A 216 24.47 11.09 -3.96
N LEU A 217 24.55 10.32 -2.87
CA LEU A 217 25.04 10.78 -1.58
C LEU A 217 26.13 9.83 -1.08
N THR A 218 27.22 10.41 -0.59
CA THR A 218 28.27 9.66 0.12
C THR A 218 28.13 9.96 1.60
N ALA A 219 27.67 8.96 2.37
CA ALA A 219 27.61 9.06 3.82
C ALA A 219 29.04 8.90 4.42
N PRO A 220 29.28 9.45 5.62
CA PRO A 220 30.59 9.35 6.27
C PRO A 220 31.10 7.90 6.38
N ALA A 221 32.40 7.71 6.28
CA ALA A 221 33.01 6.39 6.45
C ALA A 221 32.70 5.83 7.85
N GLY A 222 32.39 4.53 7.93
CA GLY A 222 32.03 3.88 9.19
C GLY A 222 30.60 4.11 9.67
N SER A 223 29.77 4.86 8.93
CA SER A 223 28.36 5.07 9.29
C SER A 223 27.63 3.75 9.49
N THR A 224 26.81 3.69 10.52
CA THR A 224 25.77 2.67 10.74
C THR A 224 24.61 2.84 9.75
N CYS A 225 23.69 1.87 9.71
CA CYS A 225 22.47 1.95 8.89
C CYS A 225 21.66 3.21 9.20
N GLU A 226 21.40 3.51 10.48
CA GLU A 226 20.57 4.66 10.87
C GLU A 226 21.27 6.00 10.65
N GLU A 227 22.59 6.07 10.85
CA GLU A 227 23.37 7.28 10.51
C GLU A 227 23.33 7.57 9.01
N ALA A 228 23.49 6.54 8.18
CA ALA A 228 23.44 6.68 6.72
C ALA A 228 22.03 7.07 6.24
N LYS A 229 20.96 6.52 6.83
CA LYS A 229 19.58 6.90 6.54
C LYS A 229 19.29 8.35 6.96
N THR A 230 19.67 8.72 8.18
CA THR A 230 19.50 10.08 8.70
C THR A 230 20.23 11.10 7.83
N TYR A 231 21.46 10.76 7.41
CA TYR A 231 22.22 11.56 6.46
C TYR A 231 21.46 11.70 5.12
N ALA A 232 20.95 10.60 4.57
CA ALA A 232 20.21 10.62 3.32
C ALA A 232 18.94 11.48 3.39
N VAL A 233 18.15 11.35 4.46
CA VAL A 233 16.94 12.16 4.69
C VAL A 233 17.28 13.64 4.79
N ARG A 234 18.34 13.99 5.53
CA ARG A 234 18.77 15.38 5.71
C ARG A 234 19.12 16.07 4.39
N TYR A 235 19.69 15.34 3.43
CA TYR A 235 20.26 15.93 2.20
C TYR A 235 19.50 15.61 0.90
N ALA A 236 18.43 14.82 0.96
CA ALA A 236 17.61 14.49 -0.21
C ALA A 236 16.51 15.52 -0.53
N SER A 237 16.02 16.27 0.48
CA SER A 237 14.87 17.20 0.45
C SER A 237 13.62 16.60 -0.20
N PRO A 238 12.55 16.26 0.53
CA PRO A 238 11.35 15.72 -0.08
C PRO A 238 10.45 16.85 -0.62
N ASP A 239 10.31 16.86 -1.94
CA ASP A 239 9.36 17.65 -2.73
C ASP A 239 8.60 16.74 -3.70
N THR A 240 8.51 15.45 -3.35
CA THR A 240 8.13 14.37 -4.26
C THR A 240 7.09 13.46 -3.63
N PHE A 241 6.34 12.71 -4.46
CA PHE A 241 5.38 11.74 -3.95
C PHE A 241 6.09 10.54 -3.30
N LEU A 242 7.15 10.02 -3.92
CA LEU A 242 7.92 8.86 -3.44
C LEU A 242 9.44 9.14 -3.48
N THR A 243 10.13 8.92 -2.36
CA THR A 243 11.59 8.90 -2.32
C THR A 243 12.11 7.48 -2.17
N VAL A 244 12.95 7.03 -3.10
CA VAL A 244 13.57 5.71 -3.12
C VAL A 244 15.01 5.84 -2.65
N TYR A 245 15.28 5.44 -1.41
CA TYR A 245 16.62 5.36 -0.85
C TYR A 245 17.20 3.97 -1.10
N THR A 246 18.31 3.87 -1.83
CA THR A 246 19.04 2.61 -1.97
C THR A 246 20.28 2.64 -1.09
N MET A 247 20.33 1.72 -0.13
CA MET A 247 21.41 1.61 0.84
C MET A 247 22.53 0.70 0.34
N PRO A 248 23.78 0.87 0.82
CA PRO A 248 24.86 -0.06 0.52
C PRO A 248 24.55 -1.49 1.00
N SER A 249 24.96 -2.48 0.21
CA SER A 249 24.78 -3.90 0.52
C SER A 249 25.37 -4.25 1.90
N GLY A 250 24.57 -4.98 2.69
CA GLY A 250 24.95 -5.43 4.03
C GLY A 250 25.12 -4.32 5.07
N LEU A 251 24.73 -3.07 4.77
CA LEU A 251 24.71 -2.00 5.78
C LEU A 251 23.46 -2.09 6.66
N CYS A 252 22.32 -2.32 6.04
CA CYS A 252 21.03 -2.50 6.69
C CYS A 252 20.58 -3.96 6.54
N SER A 253 19.86 -4.49 7.53
CA SER A 253 19.40 -5.89 7.57
C SER A 253 18.14 -6.14 6.75
N VAL A 254 17.26 -5.15 6.63
CA VAL A 254 15.96 -5.25 5.95
C VAL A 254 15.62 -3.98 5.16
N SER A 255 14.88 -4.16 4.07
CA SER A 255 14.20 -3.04 3.41
C SER A 255 13.04 -2.56 4.29
N ARG A 256 12.63 -1.29 4.14
CA ARG A 256 11.48 -0.74 4.86
C ARG A 256 10.82 0.39 4.09
N ALA A 257 9.59 0.71 4.50
CA ALA A 257 8.83 1.83 3.98
C ALA A 257 8.23 2.69 5.11
N GLY A 258 8.06 3.98 4.84
CA GLY A 258 7.39 4.90 5.74
C GLY A 258 7.41 6.32 5.19
N ALA A 259 6.38 7.11 5.51
CA ALA A 259 6.30 8.54 5.17
C ALA A 259 6.78 8.89 3.74
N ARG A 260 6.09 8.34 2.72
CA ARG A 260 6.40 8.57 1.29
C ARG A 260 7.83 8.18 0.88
N SER A 261 8.48 7.32 1.66
CA SER A 261 9.85 6.90 1.44
C SER A 261 9.98 5.39 1.54
N ILE A 262 10.84 4.82 0.69
CA ILE A 262 11.26 3.42 0.79
C ILE A 262 12.78 3.36 0.91
N TYR A 263 13.26 2.43 1.73
CA TYR A 263 14.67 2.17 1.97
C TYR A 263 14.95 0.74 1.54
N LEU A 264 15.76 0.60 0.50
CA LEU A 264 15.98 -0.67 -0.18
C LEU A 264 17.41 -1.16 0.06
N ASN A 265 17.51 -2.43 0.45
CA ASN A 265 18.79 -3.15 0.54
C ASN A 265 18.99 -4.12 -0.64
N GLY A 266 17.94 -4.33 -1.42
CA GLY A 266 17.91 -5.10 -2.65
C GLY A 266 17.58 -4.23 -3.84
N ASN A 267 17.62 -4.83 -5.04
CA ASN A 267 17.23 -4.16 -6.29
C ASN A 267 16.32 -5.05 -7.14
N LEU A 268 15.52 -5.91 -6.50
CA LEU A 268 14.50 -6.66 -7.22
C LEU A 268 13.27 -5.77 -7.42
N LEU A 269 12.55 -5.99 -8.53
CA LEU A 269 11.25 -5.35 -8.77
C LEU A 269 10.29 -5.58 -7.61
N ARG A 270 10.28 -6.82 -7.09
CA ARG A 270 9.48 -7.21 -5.92
C ARG A 270 9.74 -6.28 -4.74
N ASP A 271 11.00 -5.98 -4.42
CA ASP A 271 11.34 -5.16 -3.24
C ASP A 271 10.78 -3.74 -3.41
N HIS A 272 10.91 -3.16 -4.60
CA HIS A 272 10.35 -1.84 -4.90
C HIS A 272 8.82 -1.83 -4.78
N ALA A 273 8.14 -2.80 -5.40
CA ALA A 273 6.68 -2.91 -5.36
C ALA A 273 6.15 -3.25 -3.96
N HIS A 274 6.86 -4.06 -3.18
CA HIS A 274 6.51 -4.42 -1.80
C HIS A 274 6.58 -3.19 -0.89
N GLU A 275 7.73 -2.52 -0.85
CA GLU A 275 7.93 -1.36 0.01
C GLU A 275 7.03 -0.19 -0.42
N THR A 276 6.83 0.00 -1.72
CA THR A 276 5.90 1.03 -2.18
C THR A 276 4.45 0.67 -1.82
N GLY A 277 4.08 -0.62 -1.83
CA GLY A 277 2.78 -1.09 -1.35
C GLY A 277 2.49 -0.64 0.08
N HIS A 278 3.49 -0.68 0.95
CA HIS A 278 3.40 -0.13 2.32
C HIS A 278 3.15 1.38 2.33
N VAL A 279 3.85 2.16 1.49
CA VAL A 279 3.57 3.60 1.32
C VAL A 279 2.12 3.83 0.89
N LEU A 280 1.58 2.97 0.01
CA LEU A 280 0.19 3.03 -0.43
C LEU A 280 -0.82 2.53 0.62
N GLY A 281 -0.37 1.92 1.71
CA GLY A 281 -1.20 1.48 2.84
C GLY A 281 -1.57 0.00 2.83
N LEU A 282 -0.80 -0.82 2.12
CA LEU A 282 -0.91 -2.27 2.19
C LEU A 282 -0.06 -2.81 3.34
N ALA A 283 -0.59 -3.81 4.05
CA ALA A 283 0.19 -4.64 4.96
C ALA A 283 0.54 -5.97 4.27
N HIS A 284 1.34 -6.82 4.93
CA HIS A 284 1.79 -8.08 4.35
C HIS A 284 0.64 -9.02 3.98
N GLY A 285 0.92 -9.83 2.95
CA GLY A 285 0.07 -10.96 2.55
C GLY A 285 0.52 -12.25 3.23
N ASN A 286 -0.34 -12.79 4.09
CA ASN A 286 -0.06 -14.01 4.85
C ASN A 286 -0.77 -15.23 4.27
N ALA A 287 -0.34 -16.42 4.66
CA ALA A 287 -1.04 -17.67 4.31
C ALA A 287 -1.37 -18.50 5.54
N ARG A 288 -2.53 -19.15 5.57
CA ARG A 288 -2.88 -20.08 6.63
C ARG A 288 -2.07 -21.36 6.47
N ASN A 289 -1.37 -21.79 7.52
CA ASN A 289 -0.75 -23.11 7.57
C ASN A 289 -1.85 -24.18 7.60
N PRO A 290 -1.92 -25.08 6.60
CA PRO A 290 -2.95 -26.11 6.53
C PRO A 290 -2.83 -27.17 7.63
N SER A 291 -1.63 -27.40 8.18
CA SER A 291 -1.38 -28.47 9.16
C SER A 291 -1.52 -28.01 10.62
N GLY A 292 -1.35 -26.72 10.89
CA GLY A 292 -1.27 -26.19 12.26
C GLY A 292 -2.21 -25.03 12.57
N GLY A 293 -2.94 -24.51 11.58
CA GLY A 293 -3.86 -23.40 11.78
C GLY A 293 -3.19 -22.15 12.37
N LYS A 294 -1.90 -21.94 12.11
CA LYS A 294 -1.23 -20.65 12.36
C LYS A 294 -1.06 -19.92 11.04
N ASP A 295 -0.99 -18.60 11.10
CA ASP A 295 -0.70 -17.82 9.91
C ASP A 295 0.82 -17.85 9.67
N ILE A 296 1.21 -18.03 8.41
CA ILE A 296 2.58 -17.97 7.90
C ILE A 296 2.77 -16.54 7.39
N PRO A 297 3.58 -15.72 8.08
CA PRO A 297 3.90 -14.37 7.63
C PRO A 297 4.47 -14.39 6.21
N TYR A 298 4.08 -13.42 5.39
CA TYR A 298 4.52 -13.27 4.00
C TYR A 298 4.23 -14.48 3.09
N GLY A 299 3.45 -15.46 3.56
CA GLY A 299 3.22 -16.72 2.86
C GLY A 299 2.29 -16.62 1.65
N ASP A 300 1.68 -15.47 1.39
CA ASP A 300 0.81 -15.29 0.22
C ASP A 300 1.64 -15.12 -1.06
N ALA A 301 1.75 -16.19 -1.84
CA ALA A 301 2.44 -16.19 -3.13
C ALA A 301 1.72 -15.40 -4.23
N SER A 302 0.48 -14.95 -3.99
CA SER A 302 -0.34 -14.25 -4.99
C SER A 302 -0.25 -12.72 -4.92
N THR A 303 0.66 -12.17 -4.11
CA THR A 303 0.85 -10.72 -3.98
C THR A 303 2.31 -10.34 -3.80
N TYR A 304 2.69 -9.16 -4.31
CA TYR A 304 3.97 -8.54 -3.96
C TYR A 304 4.13 -8.26 -2.46
N MET A 305 3.04 -8.20 -1.69
CA MET A 305 3.09 -8.05 -0.23
C MET A 305 3.49 -9.35 0.51
N GLY A 306 3.81 -10.43 -0.22
CA GLY A 306 4.38 -11.67 0.31
C GLY A 306 5.90 -11.78 0.09
N SER A 307 6.43 -12.98 0.29
CA SER A 307 7.85 -13.29 0.05
C SER A 307 8.19 -13.56 -1.41
N PHE A 308 7.18 -13.81 -2.25
CA PHE A 308 7.38 -14.28 -3.63
C PHE A 308 7.24 -13.13 -4.63
N PRO A 309 7.90 -13.22 -5.80
CA PRO A 309 7.49 -12.44 -6.95
C PRO A 309 6.01 -12.70 -7.25
N SER A 310 5.30 -11.68 -7.69
CA SER A 310 3.90 -11.81 -8.06
C SER A 310 3.61 -11.16 -9.40
N ASP A 311 2.48 -11.52 -9.99
CA ASP A 311 1.99 -10.87 -11.20
C ASP A 311 1.23 -9.57 -10.84
N ASN A 312 0.79 -9.44 -9.58
CA ASN A 312 0.01 -8.30 -9.10
C ASN A 312 -0.04 -8.22 -7.56
N TYR A 313 -0.79 -7.25 -7.02
CA TYR A 313 -1.38 -7.37 -5.68
C TYR A 313 -2.61 -8.28 -5.72
N ASN A 314 -2.95 -8.89 -4.59
CA ASN A 314 -4.15 -9.73 -4.50
C ASN A 314 -5.43 -8.88 -4.47
N LEU A 315 -6.59 -9.51 -4.66
CA LEU A 315 -7.86 -8.81 -4.82
C LEU A 315 -8.24 -7.86 -3.66
N PRO A 316 -8.12 -8.22 -2.36
CA PRO A 316 -8.42 -7.27 -1.28
C PRO A 316 -7.54 -6.02 -1.33
N GLN A 317 -6.27 -6.17 -1.68
CA GLN A 317 -5.33 -5.05 -1.80
C GLN A 317 -5.66 -4.17 -3.01
N LEU A 318 -5.96 -4.75 -4.18
CA LEU A 318 -6.42 -4.01 -5.34
C LEU A 318 -7.71 -3.23 -5.06
N HIS A 319 -8.66 -3.86 -4.36
CA HIS A 319 -9.89 -3.21 -3.97
C HIS A 319 -9.62 -2.02 -3.05
N TRP A 320 -8.82 -2.21 -1.99
CA TRP A 320 -8.45 -1.15 -1.05
C TRP A 320 -7.80 0.05 -1.72
N LEU A 321 -6.91 -0.19 -2.69
CA LEU A 321 -6.23 0.85 -3.44
C LEU A 321 -7.16 1.61 -4.40
N GLY A 322 -8.40 1.15 -4.61
CA GLY A 322 -9.32 1.71 -5.60
C GLY A 322 -8.90 1.36 -7.03
N TRP A 323 -8.31 0.18 -7.23
CA TRP A 323 -7.90 -0.31 -8.56
C TRP A 323 -8.92 -1.28 -9.16
N THR A 324 -10.08 -1.43 -8.52
CA THR A 324 -11.23 -2.19 -8.99
C THR A 324 -12.39 -1.25 -9.29
N LYS A 325 -13.13 -1.50 -10.36
CA LYS A 325 -14.42 -0.85 -10.65
C LYS A 325 -15.54 -1.47 -9.82
N LYS A 326 -16.71 -0.83 -9.83
CA LYS A 326 -17.90 -1.31 -9.11
C LYS A 326 -18.30 -2.72 -9.53
N GLN A 327 -18.32 -2.98 -10.83
CA GLN A 327 -18.66 -4.28 -11.43
C GLN A 327 -17.59 -5.37 -11.27
N ASP A 328 -16.37 -5.01 -10.85
CA ASP A 328 -15.30 -5.99 -10.67
C ASP A 328 -15.54 -6.89 -9.45
N LEU A 329 -16.43 -6.51 -8.53
CA LEU A 329 -16.72 -7.26 -7.31
C LEU A 329 -18.22 -7.45 -7.13
N VAL A 330 -18.60 -8.64 -6.65
CA VAL A 330 -19.98 -8.94 -6.27
C VAL A 330 -20.07 -9.33 -4.81
N ASN A 331 -20.91 -8.65 -4.04
CA ASN A 331 -21.24 -9.04 -2.67
C ASN A 331 -22.21 -10.22 -2.72
N VAL A 332 -21.84 -11.34 -2.10
CA VAL A 332 -22.67 -12.55 -2.02
C VAL A 332 -23.33 -12.73 -0.66
N THR A 333 -23.10 -11.83 0.30
CA THR A 333 -23.53 -11.95 1.70
C THR A 333 -25.03 -12.17 1.85
N SER A 334 -25.84 -11.31 1.24
CA SER A 334 -27.30 -11.45 1.29
C SER A 334 -27.79 -12.70 0.56
N ALA A 335 -27.13 -13.08 -0.54
CA ALA A 335 -27.53 -14.21 -1.37
C ALA A 335 -27.26 -15.58 -0.72
N ILE A 336 -26.26 -15.68 0.17
CA ILE A 336 -25.97 -16.92 0.90
C ILE A 336 -26.45 -16.89 2.36
N ALA A 337 -27.16 -15.82 2.75
CA ALA A 337 -27.87 -15.78 4.02
C ALA A 337 -28.90 -16.94 4.08
N ASN A 338 -29.16 -17.46 5.28
CA ASN A 338 -30.14 -18.51 5.52
C ASN A 338 -29.91 -19.84 4.78
N GLY A 339 -28.67 -20.16 4.40
CA GLY A 339 -28.30 -21.46 3.83
C GLY A 339 -28.48 -21.58 2.30
N ALA A 340 -28.77 -20.47 1.62
CA ALA A 340 -28.84 -20.42 0.16
C ALA A 340 -27.45 -20.52 -0.49
N THR A 341 -27.43 -20.90 -1.77
CA THR A 341 -26.22 -21.04 -2.58
C THR A 341 -26.17 -19.93 -3.62
N SER A 342 -25.07 -19.19 -3.67
CA SER A 342 -24.76 -18.23 -4.73
C SER A 342 -23.92 -18.92 -5.81
N THR A 343 -24.22 -18.65 -7.09
CA THR A 343 -23.39 -19.10 -8.22
C THR A 343 -22.78 -17.88 -8.89
N VAL A 344 -21.44 -17.83 -8.96
CA VAL A 344 -20.69 -16.70 -9.55
C VAL A 344 -19.70 -17.21 -10.58
N THR A 345 -19.53 -16.49 -11.67
CA THR A 345 -18.49 -16.77 -12.68
C THR A 345 -17.46 -15.66 -12.62
N LEU A 346 -16.23 -16.01 -12.25
CA LEU A 346 -15.13 -15.08 -12.02
C LEU A 346 -14.14 -15.16 -13.17
N ARG A 347 -13.72 -14.01 -13.70
CA ARG A 347 -12.55 -13.95 -14.57
C ARG A 347 -11.27 -13.83 -13.74
N PRO A 348 -10.10 -14.29 -14.24
CA PRO A 348 -8.84 -14.09 -13.55
C PRO A 348 -8.49 -12.62 -13.34
N VAL A 349 -7.85 -12.32 -12.20
CA VAL A 349 -7.29 -11.00 -11.88
C VAL A 349 -6.14 -10.68 -12.82
N GLY A 350 -5.16 -11.58 -12.94
CA GLY A 350 -3.97 -11.39 -13.76
C GLY A 350 -3.28 -10.07 -13.42
N THR A 351 -2.92 -9.31 -14.44
CA THR A 351 -2.33 -7.97 -14.29
C THR A 351 -3.34 -6.89 -13.93
N ASN A 352 -4.62 -7.22 -13.72
CA ASN A 352 -5.75 -6.30 -13.52
C ASN A 352 -5.93 -5.27 -14.65
N ALA A 353 -5.32 -5.52 -15.81
CA ALA A 353 -5.55 -4.73 -17.00
C ALA A 353 -7.03 -4.72 -17.39
N GLU A 354 -7.44 -3.64 -18.06
CA GLU A 354 -8.80 -3.53 -18.59
C GLU A 354 -9.04 -4.61 -19.65
N LEU A 355 -10.11 -5.39 -19.47
CA LEU A 355 -10.51 -6.46 -20.38
C LEU A 355 -11.94 -6.21 -20.84
N ALA A 356 -12.27 -6.61 -22.06
CA ALA A 356 -13.63 -6.54 -22.62
C ALA A 356 -14.62 -7.54 -21.98
N SER A 357 -14.30 -8.10 -20.80
CA SER A 357 -15.12 -9.09 -20.12
C SER A 357 -15.96 -8.42 -19.04
N ASP A 358 -17.27 -8.64 -19.08
CA ASP A 358 -18.21 -8.15 -18.07
C ASP A 358 -18.24 -9.02 -16.80
N LEU A 359 -17.38 -10.05 -16.72
CA LEU A 359 -17.31 -10.93 -15.55
C LEU A 359 -16.57 -10.24 -14.40
N PRO A 360 -17.03 -10.40 -13.15
CA PRO A 360 -16.33 -9.86 -11.98
C PRO A 360 -14.98 -10.55 -11.76
N LEU A 361 -14.06 -9.82 -11.13
CA LEU A 361 -12.76 -10.32 -10.63
C LEU A 361 -12.92 -11.21 -9.41
N GLY A 362 -13.93 -10.97 -8.59
CA GLY A 362 -14.16 -11.76 -7.39
C GLY A 362 -15.50 -11.57 -6.73
N ALA A 363 -15.78 -12.48 -5.81
CA ALA A 363 -16.93 -12.42 -4.91
C ALA A 363 -16.46 -12.05 -3.50
N VAL A 364 -17.31 -11.30 -2.78
CA VAL A 364 -17.02 -10.84 -1.41
C VAL A 364 -18.12 -11.29 -0.47
N TRP A 365 -17.71 -11.81 0.68
CA TRP A 365 -18.59 -12.19 1.77
C TRP A 365 -18.17 -11.47 3.06
N ASP A 366 -19.04 -10.61 3.58
CA ASP A 366 -18.81 -9.92 4.84
C ASP A 366 -19.11 -10.89 6.00
N ILE A 367 -18.12 -11.15 6.86
CA ILE A 367 -18.22 -12.18 7.90
C ILE A 367 -19.11 -11.64 9.03
N PRO A 368 -20.29 -12.25 9.29
CA PRO A 368 -21.20 -11.75 10.31
C PRO A 368 -20.60 -11.83 11.72
N GLY A 369 -20.78 -10.77 12.52
CA GLY A 369 -20.46 -10.78 13.95
C GLY A 369 -18.96 -10.78 14.29
N THR A 370 -18.11 -10.31 13.38
CA THR A 370 -16.67 -10.13 13.63
C THR A 370 -16.38 -8.69 14.09
N GLU A 371 -15.53 -8.54 15.11
CA GLU A 371 -14.98 -7.25 15.52
C GLU A 371 -13.44 -7.40 15.72
N PRO A 372 -12.60 -6.65 14.97
CA PRO A 372 -12.99 -5.75 13.88
C PRO A 372 -13.68 -6.51 12.74
N LYS A 373 -14.58 -5.82 12.01
CA LYS A 373 -15.29 -6.40 10.87
C LYS A 373 -14.31 -6.99 9.85
N GLU A 374 -14.48 -8.27 9.53
CA GLU A 374 -13.71 -8.99 8.53
C GLU A 374 -14.59 -9.35 7.31
N ARG A 375 -13.94 -9.56 6.17
CA ARG A 375 -14.57 -10.07 4.96
C ARG A 375 -13.68 -11.08 4.24
N LEU A 376 -14.31 -11.98 3.49
CA LEU A 376 -13.63 -12.89 2.57
C LEU A 376 -13.71 -12.38 1.14
N PHE A 377 -12.58 -12.40 0.44
CA PHE A 377 -12.50 -12.20 -1.00
C PHE A 377 -12.20 -13.55 -1.66
N ILE A 378 -12.95 -13.88 -2.70
CA ILE A 378 -12.80 -15.12 -3.46
C ILE A 378 -12.45 -14.73 -4.88
N SER A 379 -11.28 -15.14 -5.37
CA SER A 379 -10.81 -14.75 -6.71
C SER A 379 -9.98 -15.83 -7.38
N VAL A 380 -9.74 -15.63 -8.67
CA VAL A 380 -8.79 -16.42 -9.47
C VAL A 380 -7.59 -15.51 -9.76
N PRO A 381 -6.42 -15.67 -9.12
CA PRO A 381 -5.35 -14.67 -9.20
C PRO A 381 -4.74 -14.56 -10.58
N LYS A 382 -4.62 -15.67 -11.33
CA LYS A 382 -4.03 -15.68 -12.66
C LYS A 382 -4.69 -16.70 -13.57
N SER A 383 -4.61 -16.43 -14.87
CA SER A 383 -5.26 -17.24 -15.90
C SER A 383 -4.44 -18.46 -16.30
N ARG A 384 -3.11 -18.39 -16.28
CA ARG A 384 -2.20 -19.46 -16.71
C ARG A 384 -1.02 -19.61 -15.76
N LEU A 385 -0.43 -20.80 -15.74
CA LEU A 385 0.86 -21.01 -15.06
C LEU A 385 1.95 -20.17 -15.75
N ASN A 386 2.84 -19.57 -14.96
CA ASN A 386 3.98 -18.81 -15.42
C ASN A 386 5.17 -19.02 -14.46
N ALA A 387 6.32 -18.46 -14.79
CA ALA A 387 7.53 -18.59 -13.98
C ALA A 387 7.59 -17.65 -12.76
N THR A 388 6.54 -16.85 -12.51
CA THR A 388 6.55 -15.80 -11.46
C THR A 388 6.38 -16.38 -10.06
N ASN A 389 5.38 -17.25 -9.90
CA ASN A 389 5.09 -17.97 -8.65
C ASN A 389 4.39 -19.29 -8.97
N ASP A 390 4.59 -20.29 -8.12
CA ASP A 390 4.04 -21.66 -8.25
C ASP A 390 2.53 -21.72 -7.94
N ILE A 391 1.76 -20.85 -8.60
CA ILE A 391 0.30 -20.86 -8.63
C ILE A 391 -0.11 -21.25 -10.05
N GLU A 392 -0.86 -22.34 -10.15
CA GLU A 392 -1.43 -22.82 -11.41
C GLU A 392 -2.51 -21.85 -11.92
N GLY A 393 -2.67 -21.77 -13.25
CA GLY A 393 -3.78 -21.05 -13.86
C GLY A 393 -5.13 -21.57 -13.38
N GLY A 394 -6.10 -20.68 -13.19
CA GLY A 394 -7.43 -21.07 -12.72
C GLY A 394 -7.50 -21.45 -11.23
N THR A 395 -6.40 -21.36 -10.48
CA THR A 395 -6.45 -21.56 -9.02
C THR A 395 -7.39 -20.56 -8.38
N VAL A 396 -8.34 -21.03 -7.58
CA VAL A 396 -9.24 -20.21 -6.77
C VAL A 396 -8.58 -20.02 -5.41
N ILE A 397 -8.49 -18.78 -4.94
CA ILE A 397 -7.95 -18.43 -3.64
C ILE A 397 -9.01 -17.68 -2.83
N VAL A 398 -9.13 -18.04 -1.54
CA VAL A 398 -9.98 -17.35 -0.57
C VAL A 398 -9.10 -16.56 0.38
N TYR A 399 -9.21 -15.23 0.34
CA TYR A 399 -8.49 -14.30 1.20
C TYR A 399 -9.41 -13.81 2.31
N ARG A 400 -8.86 -13.63 3.51
CA ARG A 400 -9.49 -12.89 4.60
C ARG A 400 -8.78 -11.56 4.79
N SER A 401 -9.56 -10.49 4.93
CA SER A 401 -9.07 -9.13 5.15
C SER A 401 -10.03 -8.35 6.04
N PRO A 402 -9.55 -7.33 6.78
CA PRO A 402 -10.44 -6.43 7.50
C PRO A 402 -11.28 -5.59 6.53
N THR A 403 -12.48 -5.19 6.93
CA THR A 403 -13.28 -4.22 6.18
C THR A 403 -12.65 -2.84 6.20
N CYS A 404 -11.89 -2.55 7.25
CA CYS A 404 -11.10 -1.35 7.44
C CYS A 404 -11.90 -0.03 7.37
N GLU A 405 -12.97 0.05 8.14
CA GLU A 405 -13.73 1.28 8.31
C GLU A 405 -12.86 2.32 9.07
N ASN A 406 -12.61 3.48 8.46
CA ASN A 406 -11.82 4.58 9.05
C ASN A 406 -10.34 4.25 9.36
N CYS A 407 -9.80 3.19 8.77
CA CYS A 407 -8.40 2.86 8.92
C CYS A 407 -7.46 3.94 8.35
N THR A 408 -6.30 4.09 8.99
CA THR A 408 -5.17 4.90 8.51
C THR A 408 -3.90 4.04 8.41
N GLY A 409 -2.87 4.52 7.71
CA GLY A 409 -1.59 3.79 7.60
C GLY A 409 -1.63 2.52 6.73
N MET A 410 -0.83 1.52 7.12
CA MET A 410 -0.76 0.19 6.49
C MET A 410 -1.87 -0.71 7.03
N ALA A 411 -3.07 -0.53 6.49
CA ALA A 411 -4.25 -1.11 7.10
C ALA A 411 -4.79 -2.34 6.36
N MET A 412 -4.50 -2.46 5.06
CA MET A 412 -5.02 -3.57 4.26
C MET A 412 -4.11 -4.79 4.33
N LYS A 413 -4.30 -5.59 5.37
CA LYS A 413 -3.74 -6.94 5.52
C LYS A 413 -4.57 -7.96 4.75
N SER A 414 -3.92 -9.00 4.22
CA SER A 414 -4.61 -10.15 3.65
C SER A 414 -4.08 -11.46 4.21
N THR A 415 -4.94 -12.48 4.29
CA THR A 415 -4.55 -13.83 4.67
C THR A 415 -5.24 -14.85 3.80
N THR A 416 -4.47 -15.62 3.03
CA THR A 416 -4.98 -16.75 2.27
C THR A 416 -5.48 -17.84 3.21
N LYS A 417 -6.79 -18.10 3.24
CA LYS A 417 -7.42 -19.16 4.05
C LYS A 417 -7.28 -20.53 3.39
N GLY A 418 -7.14 -20.56 2.08
CA GLY A 418 -6.85 -21.75 1.30
C GLY A 418 -6.98 -21.50 -0.19
N ARG A 419 -6.61 -22.50 -0.99
CA ARG A 419 -6.68 -22.47 -2.44
C ARG A 419 -7.03 -23.84 -3.00
N PHE A 420 -7.67 -23.87 -4.17
CA PHE A 420 -7.98 -25.11 -4.89
C PHE A 420 -8.00 -24.86 -6.41
N ASN A 421 -7.72 -25.89 -7.19
CA ASN A 421 -7.72 -25.80 -8.66
C ASN A 421 -9.15 -25.74 -9.21
N ALA A 422 -9.40 -24.96 -10.27
CA ALA A 422 -10.70 -24.87 -10.96
C ALA A 422 -11.28 -26.21 -11.44
N LYS A 423 -10.43 -27.22 -11.66
CA LYS A 423 -10.83 -28.58 -12.05
C LYS A 423 -11.15 -29.49 -10.86
N SER A 424 -10.99 -28.99 -9.63
CA SER A 424 -11.32 -29.76 -8.43
C SER A 424 -12.82 -30.06 -8.39
N VAL A 425 -13.18 -31.34 -8.29
CA VAL A 425 -14.57 -31.79 -8.14
C VAL A 425 -15.06 -31.74 -6.69
N ASN A 426 -14.14 -31.50 -5.74
CA ASN A 426 -14.42 -31.50 -4.32
C ASN A 426 -15.01 -30.17 -3.86
N GLU A 427 -15.83 -30.22 -2.81
CA GLU A 427 -16.22 -29.04 -2.05
C GLU A 427 -15.13 -28.72 -1.01
N HIS A 428 -14.81 -27.43 -0.87
CA HIS A 428 -13.75 -26.92 -0.01
C HIS A 428 -14.35 -26.05 1.09
N ALA A 429 -14.07 -26.38 2.35
CA ALA A 429 -14.49 -25.57 3.50
C ALA A 429 -13.39 -24.55 3.85
N LEU A 430 -13.58 -23.28 3.49
CA LEU A 430 -12.59 -22.22 3.65
C LEU A 430 -13.21 -21.00 4.31
N GLY A 431 -12.66 -20.59 5.45
CA GLY A 431 -13.09 -19.36 6.13
C GLY A 431 -14.54 -19.35 6.63
N GLY A 432 -15.17 -20.51 6.82
CA GLY A 432 -16.59 -20.61 7.18
C GLY A 432 -17.55 -20.63 5.98
N LEU A 433 -17.01 -20.70 4.76
CA LEU A 433 -17.77 -20.97 3.54
C LEU A 433 -17.47 -22.36 3.00
N ARG A 434 -18.41 -22.91 2.24
CA ARG A 434 -18.24 -24.07 1.37
C ARG A 434 -18.22 -23.60 -0.08
N LEU A 435 -17.12 -23.90 -0.77
CA LEU A 435 -16.90 -23.50 -2.15
C LEU A 435 -16.70 -24.72 -3.04
N LYS A 436 -17.35 -24.73 -4.20
CA LYS A 436 -17.17 -25.78 -5.20
C LYS A 436 -17.04 -25.16 -6.59
N ALA A 437 -15.99 -25.54 -7.33
CA ALA A 437 -15.92 -25.24 -8.75
C ALA A 437 -16.93 -26.12 -9.49
N VAL A 438 -17.80 -25.49 -10.29
CA VAL A 438 -18.86 -26.18 -11.05
C VAL A 438 -18.71 -26.00 -12.57
N GLY A 439 -17.77 -25.17 -13.01
CA GLY A 439 -17.44 -24.99 -14.41
C GLY A 439 -16.22 -24.09 -14.59
N TYR A 440 -15.66 -24.09 -15.79
CA TYR A 440 -14.63 -23.16 -16.22
C TYR A 440 -14.67 -23.00 -17.74
N THR A 441 -14.10 -21.91 -18.24
CA THR A 441 -13.89 -21.68 -19.68
C THR A 441 -12.41 -21.45 -19.92
N LEU A 442 -11.86 -22.10 -20.95
CA LEU A 442 -10.48 -21.88 -21.41
C LEU A 442 -10.49 -20.96 -22.63
N LYS A 443 -9.44 -20.15 -22.79
CA LYS A 443 -9.19 -19.44 -24.04
C LYS A 443 -8.70 -20.42 -25.10
N PRO A 444 -8.99 -20.18 -26.38
CA PRO A 444 -8.41 -20.96 -27.47
C PRO A 444 -6.88 -20.87 -27.42
N VAL A 445 -6.19 -22.00 -27.58
CA VAL A 445 -4.73 -22.04 -27.70
C VAL A 445 -4.35 -21.35 -29.02
N GLN A 446 -3.46 -20.36 -28.95
CA GLN A 446 -2.97 -19.70 -30.16
C GLN A 446 -1.96 -20.60 -30.90
N PRO A 447 -1.97 -20.63 -32.25
CA PRO A 447 -1.01 -21.42 -33.01
C PRO A 447 0.44 -21.07 -32.65
N GLY A 448 1.21 -22.08 -32.23
CA GLY A 448 2.63 -21.92 -31.88
C GLY A 448 2.92 -21.59 -30.42
N GLU A 449 1.90 -21.40 -29.58
CA GLU A 449 2.10 -21.28 -28.13
C GLU A 449 2.23 -22.66 -27.45
N PRO A 450 2.97 -22.75 -26.33
CA PRO A 450 2.99 -23.96 -25.50
C PRO A 450 1.57 -24.36 -25.09
N ASN A 451 1.29 -25.66 -24.98
CA ASN A 451 0.00 -26.18 -24.53
C ASN A 451 -0.20 -25.98 -23.01
N ILE A 452 -0.18 -24.73 -22.56
CA ILE A 452 -0.46 -24.29 -21.19
C ILE A 452 -1.91 -23.80 -21.18
N GLU A 453 -2.70 -24.33 -20.25
CA GLU A 453 -4.09 -23.92 -20.11
C GLU A 453 -4.19 -22.44 -19.68
N ASP A 454 -4.94 -21.67 -20.46
CA ASP A 454 -5.25 -20.27 -20.16
C ASP A 454 -6.74 -20.13 -19.83
N PHE A 455 -7.06 -19.94 -18.55
CA PHE A 455 -8.43 -19.84 -18.08
C PHE A 455 -9.03 -18.48 -18.43
N ALA A 456 -10.16 -18.46 -19.12
CA ALA A 456 -10.96 -17.26 -19.32
C ALA A 456 -11.83 -16.95 -18.10
N SER A 457 -12.39 -17.99 -17.46
CA SER A 457 -13.24 -17.86 -16.28
C SER A 457 -13.37 -19.16 -15.49
N VAL A 458 -13.80 -19.04 -14.23
CA VAL A 458 -14.13 -20.15 -13.32
C VAL A 458 -15.49 -19.87 -12.68
N THR A 459 -16.41 -20.83 -12.74
CA THR A 459 -17.73 -20.76 -12.10
C THR A 459 -17.73 -21.49 -10.77
N LEU A 460 -18.17 -20.81 -9.73
CA LEU A 460 -18.18 -21.27 -8.34
C LEU A 460 -19.60 -21.30 -7.79
N GLN A 461 -19.90 -22.35 -7.03
CA GLN A 461 -20.99 -22.34 -6.05
C GLN A 461 -20.42 -22.02 -4.67
N ILE A 462 -21.05 -21.06 -3.99
CA ILE A 462 -20.66 -20.55 -2.69
C ILE A 462 -21.86 -20.66 -1.75
N ARG A 463 -21.68 -21.28 -0.59
CA ARG A 463 -22.69 -21.38 0.47
C ARG A 463 -22.03 -21.37 1.85
N ARG A 464 -22.84 -21.21 2.90
CA ARG A 464 -22.38 -21.29 4.29
C ARG A 464 -22.32 -22.73 4.80
#